data_AF-A0A8S2ZNP5-F1
#
_entry.id   AF-A0A8S2ZNP5-F1
#
_cell.length_a   1.000
_cell.length_b   1.000
_cell.length_c   1.000
_cell.angle_alpha   90.00
_cell.angle_beta   90.00
_cell.angle_gamma   90.00
#
_symmetry.space_group_name_H-M   'P 1'
#
loop_
_entity.id
_entity.type
_entity.pdbx_description
1 polymer ?
#
loop_
_entity_poly.entity_id
_entity_poly.type
_entity_poly.pdbx_seq_one_letter_code
_entity_poly.pdbx_strand_id
1 'polypeptide(L)'
;QNRTWICKPRYSYAGQGIHVISVNSDLETIFKVKNVAGNRIQHQAKSPGYLMQEYISRPLLIKGRKFDMRVHWLVAWTKPLLAFYNHHASVIRLSLNLYREFDFDRATHLTNLSVQENHHRYAFSQEATGMTMQQLNQYFNQCFRPFHPKMPQDWVMTVMQFR
;
A
#
# COMPACT_ATOMS: atom_id res chain seq x y z
N GLN A 1 12.95 -5.88 19.99
CA GLN A 1 12.01 -6.16 18.87
C GLN A 1 12.62 -5.56 17.61
N ASN A 2 12.77 -6.36 16.54
CA ASN A 2 13.28 -5.85 15.27
C ASN A 2 12.19 -4.98 14.62
N ARG A 3 12.43 -3.67 14.47
CA ARG A 3 11.45 -2.75 13.86
C ARG A 3 11.79 -2.57 12.40
N THR A 4 10.78 -2.73 11.55
CA THR A 4 10.88 -2.47 10.12
C THR A 4 10.29 -1.11 9.82
N TRP A 5 10.94 -0.34 8.95
CA TRP A 5 10.52 1.00 8.53
C TRP A 5 10.35 1.03 7.03
N ILE A 6 9.47 1.90 6.55
CA ILE A 6 9.33 2.23 5.13
C ILE A 6 9.76 3.69 4.92
N CYS A 7 10.78 3.87 4.09
CA CYS A 7 11.32 5.17 3.71
C CYS A 7 10.68 5.59 2.39
N LYS A 8 10.01 6.75 2.39
CA LYS A 8 9.31 7.30 1.23
C LYS A 8 9.93 8.65 0.85
N PRO A 9 10.38 8.84 -0.40
CA PRO A 9 10.91 10.13 -0.84
C PRO A 9 9.79 11.18 -0.90
N ARG A 10 10.10 12.41 -0.49
CA ARG A 10 9.18 13.54 -0.64
C ARG A 10 8.89 13.82 -2.12
N TYR A 11 7.64 14.16 -2.41
CA TYR A 11 7.15 14.52 -3.76
C TYR A 11 7.35 13.44 -4.84
N SER A 12 7.44 12.18 -4.43
CA SER A 12 7.49 11.03 -5.35
C SER A 12 6.11 10.37 -5.50
N TYR A 13 5.96 9.58 -6.56
CA TYR A 13 4.75 8.81 -6.87
C TYR A 13 5.11 7.42 -7.40
N ALA A 14 4.09 6.60 -7.70
CA ALA A 14 4.29 5.29 -8.36
C ALA A 14 5.25 4.32 -7.63
N GLY A 15 5.42 4.47 -6.31
CA GLY A 15 6.33 3.63 -5.53
C GLY A 15 7.82 3.88 -5.81
N GLN A 16 8.17 4.93 -6.56
CA GLN A 16 9.56 5.22 -6.91
C GLN A 16 10.38 5.63 -5.68
N GLY A 17 11.56 5.03 -5.53
CA GLY A 17 12.48 5.29 -4.41
C GLY A 17 11.96 4.86 -3.04
N ILE A 18 10.87 4.09 -2.96
CA ILE A 18 10.40 3.53 -1.68
C ILE A 18 11.26 2.33 -1.30
N HIS A 19 11.79 2.35 -0.08
CA HIS A 19 12.58 1.27 0.51
C HIS A 19 11.94 0.80 1.81
N VAL A 20 11.83 -0.51 2.00
CA VAL A 20 11.52 -1.12 3.29
C VAL A 20 12.86 -1.52 3.91
N ILE A 21 13.10 -1.14 5.17
CA ILE A 21 14.37 -1.35 5.86
C ILE A 21 14.15 -1.97 7.24
N SER A 22 14.95 -2.95 7.60
CA SER A 22 15.06 -3.49 8.95
C SER A 22 16.29 -2.88 9.63
N VAL A 23 16.10 -2.21 10.77
CA VAL A 23 17.16 -1.41 11.44
C VAL A 23 18.40 -2.23 11.77
N ASN A 24 18.26 -3.53 11.97
CA ASN A 24 19.36 -4.42 12.35
C ASN A 24 20.14 -5.01 11.17
N SER A 25 19.64 -4.91 9.93
CA SER A 25 20.24 -5.56 8.75
C SER A 25 20.68 -4.60 7.65
N ASP A 26 20.08 -3.40 7.57
CA ASP A 26 20.15 -2.59 6.36
C ASP A 26 20.92 -1.28 6.53
N LEU A 27 22.09 -1.34 7.18
CA LEU A 27 22.98 -0.18 7.36
C LEU A 27 23.32 0.47 6.02
N GLU A 28 23.62 -0.32 4.98
CA GLU A 28 23.90 0.15 3.62
C GLU A 28 22.71 0.90 2.97
N THR A 29 21.48 0.44 3.19
CA THR A 29 20.28 1.14 2.68
C THR A 29 20.05 2.44 3.44
N ILE A 30 20.30 2.45 4.76
CA ILE A 30 20.29 3.67 5.57
C ILE A 30 21.34 4.66 5.06
N PHE A 31 22.56 4.20 4.72
CA PHE A 31 23.60 5.02 4.12
C PHE A 31 23.22 5.53 2.73
N LYS A 32 22.58 4.72 1.87
CA LYS A 32 22.06 5.18 0.57
C LYS A 32 20.98 6.24 0.73
N VAL A 33 20.03 6.07 1.65
CA VAL A 33 19.01 7.08 1.96
C VAL A 33 19.65 8.37 2.49
N LYS A 34 20.65 8.26 3.38
CA LYS A 34 21.42 9.40 3.90
C LYS A 34 22.31 10.08 2.85
N ASN A 35 22.94 9.32 1.94
CA ASN A 35 23.81 9.86 0.88
C ASN A 35 23.00 10.48 -0.27
N VAL A 36 21.83 9.92 -0.62
CA VAL A 36 20.88 10.60 -1.51
C VAL A 36 20.38 11.91 -0.88
N ALA A 37 20.28 11.96 0.46
CA ALA A 37 20.01 13.18 1.20
C ALA A 37 21.24 14.12 1.34
N GLY A 38 22.48 13.60 1.34
CA GLY A 38 23.70 14.35 1.64
C GLY A 38 24.55 14.79 0.45
N ASN A 39 24.55 14.06 -0.67
CA ASN A 39 25.50 14.25 -1.78
C ASN A 39 25.06 15.27 -2.85
N ARG A 40 24.08 16.12 -2.59
CA ARG A 40 23.80 17.32 -3.41
C ARG A 40 24.40 18.57 -2.78
N ILE A 41 25.71 18.53 -2.54
CA ILE A 41 26.53 19.74 -2.36
C ILE A 41 27.28 19.96 -3.67
N GLN A 42 26.55 20.49 -4.65
CA GLN A 42 26.98 21.39 -5.74
C GLN A 42 25.76 21.49 -6.67
N HIS A 43 25.16 22.69 -6.72
CA HIS A 43 23.89 23.07 -7.36
C HIS A 43 22.61 22.85 -6.51
N GLN A 44 22.30 23.84 -5.66
CA GLN A 44 20.99 24.44 -5.31
C GLN A 44 19.67 23.62 -5.39
N ALA A 45 19.67 22.30 -5.24
CA ALA A 45 18.45 21.51 -5.06
C ALA A 45 18.57 20.73 -3.76
N LYS A 46 17.94 21.25 -2.69
CA LYS A 46 17.72 20.53 -1.42
C LYS A 46 17.38 19.09 -1.75
N SER A 47 18.19 18.14 -1.28
CA SER A 47 17.90 16.72 -1.46
C SER A 47 16.44 16.45 -1.06
N PRO A 48 15.65 15.69 -1.83
CA PRO A 48 14.29 15.39 -1.43
C PRO A 48 14.36 14.57 -0.13
N GLY A 49 14.01 15.19 0.99
CA GLY A 49 14.01 14.51 2.28
C GLY A 49 13.15 13.24 2.23
N TYR A 50 13.46 12.26 3.06
CA TYR A 50 12.66 11.05 3.21
C TYR A 50 11.72 11.17 4.41
N LEU A 51 10.51 10.62 4.26
CA LEU A 51 9.64 10.30 5.39
C LEU A 51 9.91 8.86 5.81
N MET A 52 10.31 8.68 7.07
CA MET A 52 10.36 7.36 7.69
C MET A 52 9.05 7.09 8.42
N GLN A 53 8.42 5.97 8.09
CA GLN A 53 7.19 5.51 8.72
C GLN A 53 7.40 4.07 9.19
N GLU A 54 6.85 3.73 10.35
CA GLU A 54 6.86 2.34 10.81
C GLU A 54 6.13 1.46 9.79
N TYR A 55 6.78 0.38 9.37
CA TYR A 55 6.21 -0.52 8.38
C TYR A 55 5.21 -1.47 9.05
N ILE A 56 4.01 -1.56 8.47
CA ILE A 56 2.99 -2.53 8.92
C ILE A 56 3.46 -3.93 8.50
N SER A 57 4.19 -4.61 9.39
CA SER A 57 4.80 -5.91 9.11
C SER A 57 3.83 -7.09 9.16
N ARG A 58 2.68 -6.91 9.82
CA ARG A 58 1.57 -7.88 9.87
C ARG A 58 0.32 -7.34 9.17
N PRO A 59 0.36 -7.09 7.85
CA PRO A 59 -0.81 -6.64 7.12
C PRO A 59 -1.86 -7.76 7.04
N LEU A 60 -3.13 -7.38 6.92
CA LEU A 60 -4.14 -8.31 6.46
C LEU A 60 -3.83 -8.77 5.03
N LEU A 61 -4.03 -10.05 4.75
CA LEU A 61 -3.69 -10.66 3.47
C LEU A 61 -4.95 -11.19 2.76
N ILE A 62 -4.99 -11.05 1.44
CA ILE A 62 -5.98 -11.70 0.58
C ILE A 62 -5.26 -12.84 -0.13
N LYS A 63 -5.67 -14.09 0.15
CA LYS A 63 -5.03 -15.30 -0.40
C LYS A 63 -3.51 -15.29 -0.21
N GLY A 64 -3.04 -14.86 0.96
CA GLY A 64 -1.62 -14.77 1.30
C GLY A 64 -0.85 -13.61 0.63
N ARG A 65 -1.52 -12.71 -0.11
CA ARG A 65 -0.89 -11.57 -0.80
C ARG A 65 -1.23 -10.27 -0.10
N LYS A 66 -0.27 -9.34 -0.10
CA LYS A 66 -0.46 -8.00 0.46
C LYS A 66 -1.37 -7.18 -0.45
N PHE A 67 -2.19 -6.32 0.14
CA PHE A 67 -3.04 -5.42 -0.63
C PHE A 67 -3.13 -4.04 0.00
N ASP A 68 -3.59 -3.08 -0.79
CA ASP A 68 -4.11 -1.80 -0.32
C ASP A 68 -5.46 -1.47 -0.99
N MET A 69 -6.18 -0.51 -0.43
CA MET A 69 -7.46 -0.04 -0.98
C MET A 69 -7.29 1.37 -1.52
N ARG A 70 -7.60 1.56 -2.81
CA ARG A 70 -7.80 2.89 -3.40
C ARG A 70 -9.28 3.22 -3.32
N VAL A 71 -9.62 4.06 -2.35
CA VAL A 71 -10.99 4.48 -2.08
C VAL A 71 -11.24 5.85 -2.72
N HIS A 72 -12.31 5.97 -3.50
CA HIS A 72 -12.69 7.21 -4.18
C HIS A 72 -13.84 7.90 -3.45
N TRP A 73 -13.64 9.18 -3.15
CA TRP A 73 -14.61 10.05 -2.51
C TRP A 73 -14.85 11.28 -3.38
N LEU A 74 -16.11 11.68 -3.53
CA LEU A 74 -16.51 12.94 -4.13
C LEU A 74 -16.89 13.90 -3.01
N VAL A 75 -16.08 14.92 -2.76
CA VAL A 75 -16.44 16.01 -1.83
C VAL A 75 -17.14 17.09 -2.63
N ALA A 76 -18.46 17.18 -2.48
CA ALA A 76 -19.29 18.15 -3.19
C ALA A 76 -19.33 19.51 -2.46
N TRP A 77 -19.17 19.50 -1.14
CA TRP A 77 -19.20 20.71 -0.33
C TRP A 77 -18.39 20.51 0.96
N THR A 78 -17.79 21.57 1.51
CA THR A 78 -16.92 21.48 2.69
C THR A 78 -17.52 22.09 3.97
N LYS A 79 -18.48 23.01 3.86
CA LYS A 79 -19.19 23.63 5.00
C LYS A 79 -20.68 23.94 4.69
N PRO A 80 -21.63 23.03 4.95
CA PRO A 80 -21.47 21.75 5.66
C PRO A 80 -20.76 20.69 4.81
N LEU A 81 -20.00 19.79 5.43
CA LEU A 81 -19.32 18.73 4.69
C LEU A 81 -20.35 17.82 4.00
N LEU A 82 -20.27 17.75 2.67
CA LEU A 82 -21.02 16.83 1.83
C LEU A 82 -20.03 16.01 1.02
N ALA A 83 -19.90 14.73 1.35
CA ALA A 83 -18.98 13.81 0.69
C ALA A 83 -19.66 12.47 0.39
N PHE A 84 -19.41 11.94 -0.81
CA PHE A 84 -19.98 10.69 -1.29
C PHE A 84 -18.86 9.67 -1.51
N TYR A 85 -18.99 8.52 -0.87
CA TYR A 85 -18.11 7.39 -1.12
C TYR A 85 -18.56 6.63 -2.37
N ASN A 86 -17.67 6.52 -3.37
CA ASN A 86 -17.92 5.77 -4.60
C ASN A 86 -17.22 4.42 -4.56
N HIS A 87 -17.94 3.41 -4.08
CA HIS A 87 -17.43 2.04 -4.01
C HIS A 87 -17.20 1.41 -5.40
N HIS A 88 -17.96 1.80 -6.43
CA HIS A 88 -17.81 1.27 -7.78
C HIS A 88 -16.51 1.70 -8.45
N ALA A 89 -16.08 2.95 -8.21
CA ALA A 89 -14.78 3.44 -8.68
C ALA A 89 -13.62 2.94 -7.81
N SER A 90 -13.90 2.54 -6.57
CA SER A 90 -12.87 2.09 -5.62
C SER A 90 -12.37 0.69 -5.95
N VAL A 91 -11.06 0.48 -5.79
CA VAL A 91 -10.38 -0.76 -6.18
C VAL A 91 -9.41 -1.22 -5.12
N ILE A 92 -9.19 -2.53 -5.09
CA ILE A 92 -8.17 -3.19 -4.28
C ILE A 92 -6.98 -3.48 -5.17
N ARG A 93 -5.78 -3.14 -4.70
CA ARG A 93 -4.53 -3.37 -5.41
C ARG A 93 -3.73 -4.42 -4.66
N LEU A 94 -3.48 -5.55 -5.30
CA LEU A 94 -2.78 -6.69 -4.70
C LEU A 94 -1.35 -6.78 -5.22
N SER A 95 -0.46 -7.26 -4.36
CA SER A 95 0.84 -7.77 -4.80
C SER A 95 0.66 -9.05 -5.63
N LEU A 96 1.56 -9.29 -6.58
CA LEU A 96 1.65 -10.56 -7.28
C LEU A 96 2.28 -11.64 -6.39
N ASN A 97 3.27 -11.27 -5.58
CA ASN A 97 3.94 -12.19 -4.69
C ASN A 97 3.12 -12.48 -3.43
N LEU A 98 3.31 -13.69 -2.88
CA LEU A 98 2.89 -14.03 -1.53
C LEU A 98 3.70 -13.20 -0.54
N TYR A 99 3.01 -12.68 0.47
CA TYR A 99 3.62 -11.83 1.47
C TYR A 99 4.57 -12.62 2.36
N ARG A 100 5.79 -12.11 2.48
CA ARG A 100 6.79 -12.56 3.45
C ARG A 100 7.40 -11.31 4.08
N GLU A 101 7.52 -11.30 5.41
CA GLU A 101 8.00 -10.13 6.14
C GLU A 101 9.46 -9.79 5.79
N PHE A 102 10.30 -10.81 5.63
CA PHE A 102 11.73 -10.69 5.33
C PHE A 102 12.04 -11.03 3.87
N ASP A 103 11.32 -10.40 2.95
CA ASP A 103 11.60 -10.49 1.52
C ASP A 103 12.35 -9.23 1.06
N PHE A 104 13.33 -9.41 0.17
CA PHE A 104 14.05 -8.30 -0.44
C PHE A 104 13.33 -7.78 -1.69
N ASP A 105 12.41 -8.58 -2.27
CA ASP A 105 11.64 -8.17 -3.43
C ASP A 105 10.61 -7.10 -3.06
N ARG A 106 10.78 -5.90 -3.63
CA ARG A 106 9.88 -4.77 -3.47
C ARG A 106 8.46 -5.09 -3.94
N ALA A 107 8.29 -5.97 -4.93
CA ALA A 107 6.97 -6.38 -5.42
C ALA A 107 6.15 -7.18 -4.39
N THR A 108 6.80 -7.76 -3.37
CA THR A 108 6.13 -8.39 -2.22
C THR A 108 5.53 -7.35 -1.27
N HIS A 109 6.17 -6.19 -1.15
CA HIS A 109 5.83 -5.17 -0.15
C HIS A 109 5.05 -3.97 -0.71
N LEU A 110 5.19 -3.67 -2.00
CA LEU A 110 4.59 -2.50 -2.64
C LEU A 110 3.53 -2.92 -3.65
N THR A 111 2.28 -2.54 -3.40
CA THR A 111 1.09 -2.85 -4.20
C THR A 111 0.85 -1.85 -5.35
N ASN A 112 1.77 -0.90 -5.55
CA ASN A 112 1.70 0.07 -6.64
C ASN A 112 1.70 -0.64 -8.00
N LEU A 113 0.77 -0.27 -8.89
CA LEU A 113 0.66 -0.87 -10.22
C LEU A 113 1.99 -0.83 -10.97
N SER A 114 2.65 0.33 -11.01
CA SER A 114 3.99 0.51 -11.61
C SER A 114 5.07 -0.41 -11.04
N VAL A 115 4.98 -0.81 -9.77
CA VAL A 115 5.93 -1.79 -9.20
C VAL A 115 5.55 -3.20 -9.65
N GLN A 116 4.25 -3.51 -9.68
CA GLN A 116 3.74 -4.80 -10.13
C GLN A 116 3.92 -5.02 -11.63
N GLU A 117 3.81 -3.99 -12.46
CA GLU A 117 4.01 -4.03 -13.92
C GLU A 117 5.44 -4.47 -14.30
N ASN A 118 6.42 -4.07 -13.49
CA ASN A 118 7.81 -4.48 -13.67
C ASN A 118 8.09 -5.92 -13.19
N HIS A 119 7.12 -6.58 -12.56
CA HIS A 119 7.28 -7.95 -12.10
C HIS A 119 7.19 -8.93 -13.29
N HIS A 120 8.14 -9.87 -13.39
CA HIS A 120 8.26 -10.81 -14.52
C HIS A 120 6.98 -11.60 -14.86
N ARG A 121 6.10 -11.85 -13.87
CA ARG A 121 4.80 -12.53 -14.06
C ARG A 121 3.62 -11.62 -14.44
N TYR A 122 3.80 -10.31 -14.50
CA TYR A 122 2.67 -9.39 -14.65
C TYR A 122 1.86 -9.64 -15.93
N ALA A 123 2.54 -9.90 -17.05
CA ALA A 123 1.88 -10.18 -18.34
C ALA A 123 0.89 -11.36 -18.29
N PHE A 124 1.11 -12.33 -17.39
CA PHE A 124 0.26 -13.52 -17.24
C PHE A 124 -0.71 -13.43 -16.05
N SER A 125 -0.64 -12.36 -15.27
CA SER A 125 -1.35 -12.26 -13.98
C SER A 125 -1.87 -10.86 -13.67
N GLN A 126 -2.02 -10.02 -14.70
CA GLN A 126 -2.49 -8.64 -14.55
C GLN A 126 -3.83 -8.57 -13.81
N GLU A 127 -4.80 -9.40 -14.20
CA GLU A 127 -6.12 -9.47 -13.54
C GLU A 127 -6.02 -9.83 -12.06
N ALA A 128 -4.99 -10.59 -11.67
CA ALA A 128 -4.78 -10.97 -10.28
C ALA A 128 -4.28 -9.82 -9.39
N THR A 129 -3.89 -8.67 -9.97
CA THR A 129 -3.41 -7.48 -9.24
C THR A 129 -4.54 -6.54 -8.80
N GLY A 130 -5.78 -6.77 -9.26
CA GLY A 130 -6.93 -5.94 -8.97
C GLY A 130 -8.12 -6.73 -8.42
N MET A 131 -8.89 -6.12 -7.51
CA MET A 131 -10.25 -6.56 -7.19
C MET A 131 -11.18 -5.35 -7.04
N THR A 132 -12.46 -5.53 -7.34
CA THR A 132 -13.50 -4.54 -7.02
C THR A 132 -13.84 -4.58 -5.53
N MET A 133 -14.45 -3.49 -5.03
CA MET A 133 -15.00 -3.45 -3.68
C MET A 133 -16.05 -4.55 -3.42
N GLN A 134 -16.85 -4.92 -4.42
CA GLN A 134 -17.84 -5.99 -4.30
C GLN A 134 -17.18 -7.36 -4.18
N GLN A 135 -16.14 -7.63 -4.97
CA GLN A 135 -15.36 -8.86 -4.87
C GLN A 135 -14.67 -8.97 -3.51
N LEU A 136 -14.16 -7.85 -2.97
CA LEU A 136 -13.61 -7.81 -1.62
C LEU A 136 -14.66 -8.16 -0.56
N ASN A 137 -15.85 -7.55 -0.66
CA ASN A 137 -16.94 -7.79 0.27
C ASN A 137 -17.35 -9.27 0.29
N GLN A 138 -17.50 -9.87 -0.89
CA GLN A 138 -17.79 -11.30 -1.04
C GLN A 138 -16.70 -12.19 -0.42
N TYR A 139 -15.44 -11.89 -0.72
CA TYR A 139 -14.30 -12.62 -0.16
C TYR A 139 -14.29 -12.54 1.38
N PHE A 140 -14.57 -11.37 1.95
CA PHE A 140 -14.61 -11.18 3.40
C PHE A 140 -15.78 -11.90 4.05
N ASN A 141 -16.96 -11.89 3.42
CA ASN A 141 -18.11 -12.64 3.90
C ASN A 141 -17.88 -14.15 3.92
N GLN A 142 -17.14 -14.67 2.95
CA GLN A 142 -16.85 -16.10 2.85
C GLN A 142 -15.70 -16.52 3.79
N CYS A 143 -14.61 -15.75 3.81
CA CYS A 143 -13.37 -16.19 4.47
C CYS A 143 -13.17 -15.62 5.88
N PHE A 144 -13.75 -14.46 6.20
CA PHE A 144 -13.46 -13.76 7.47
C PHE A 144 -14.69 -13.66 8.37
N ARG A 145 -15.87 -13.35 7.82
CA ARG A 145 -17.10 -13.18 8.59
C ARG A 145 -17.48 -14.38 9.46
N PRO A 146 -17.27 -15.65 9.08
CA PRO A 146 -17.52 -16.79 9.97
C PRO A 146 -16.77 -16.71 11.31
N PHE A 147 -15.62 -16.02 11.33
CA PHE A 147 -14.80 -15.80 12.52
C PHE A 147 -15.03 -14.42 13.16
N HIS A 148 -15.82 -13.55 12.53
CA HIS A 148 -16.07 -12.17 12.93
C HIS A 148 -17.56 -11.80 12.82
N PRO A 149 -18.44 -12.35 13.68
CA PRO A 149 -19.89 -12.25 13.54
C PRO A 149 -20.44 -10.82 13.67
N LYS A 150 -19.67 -9.89 14.27
CA LYS A 150 -20.04 -8.47 14.39
C LYS A 150 -19.82 -7.66 13.10
N MET A 151 -19.14 -8.22 12.10
CA MET A 151 -18.89 -7.54 10.83
C MET A 151 -20.17 -7.55 9.97
N PRO A 152 -20.66 -6.38 9.51
CA PRO A 152 -21.79 -6.31 8.59
C PRO A 152 -21.51 -7.10 7.30
N GLN A 153 -22.55 -7.71 6.72
CA GLN A 153 -22.42 -8.44 5.46
C GLN A 153 -22.06 -7.53 4.28
N ASP A 154 -22.41 -6.26 4.36
CA ASP A 154 -22.17 -5.24 3.33
C ASP A 154 -21.18 -4.17 3.81
N TRP A 155 -20.23 -4.56 4.68
CA TRP A 155 -19.33 -3.64 5.37
C TRP A 155 -18.60 -2.68 4.42
N VAL A 156 -18.23 -3.13 3.22
CA VAL A 156 -17.55 -2.28 2.23
C VAL A 156 -18.42 -1.11 1.80
N MET A 157 -19.74 -1.28 1.81
CA MET A 157 -20.72 -0.28 1.42
C MET A 157 -21.19 0.56 2.59
N THR A 158 -21.23 0.00 3.80
CA THR A 158 -21.87 0.66 4.97
C THR A 158 -20.88 1.29 5.94
N VAL A 159 -19.67 0.75 6.07
CA VAL A 159 -18.66 1.26 7.03
C VAL A 159 -17.89 2.45 6.47
N MET A 160 -17.67 2.46 5.15
CA MET A 160 -16.89 3.50 4.46
C MET A 160 -17.72 4.74 4.10
N GLN A 161 -19.01 4.77 4.41
CA GLN A 161 -19.86 5.94 4.20
C GLN A 161 -19.58 6.99 5.28
N PHE A 162 -19.53 8.26 4.86
CA PHE A 162 -19.52 9.38 5.79
C PHE A 162 -20.86 9.43 6.53
N ARG A 163 -20.81 9.58 7.86
CA ARG A 163 -21.99 9.75 8.72
C ARG A 163 -22.05 11.19 9.21
#